data_AF-A0A1N6KZD2-F1
#
_entry.id   AF-A0A1N6KZD2-F1
#
_cell.length_a   1.000
_cell.length_b   1.000
_cell.length_c   1.000
_cell.angle_alpha   90.00
_cell.angle_beta   90.00
_cell.angle_gamma   90.00
#
_symmetry.space_group_name_H-M   'P 1'
#
loop_
_entity.id
_entity.type
_entity.pdbx_description
1 polymer ?
#
loop_
_entity_poly.entity_id
_entity_poly.type
_entity_poly.pdbx_seq_one_letter_code
_entity_poly.pdbx_strand_id
1 'polypeptide(L)'
;MSEHVIISCSHCQRELRVRVEYLGQKVVCNHCGYFFVAEARAELSTAFVSSLNSTPSKNHRPANAPPTTASQDQEREQNELREEVLRLKTENERLASRFVTANYQRVSLQMRAEDLESQLQRALEHLRLIQDELAASEADRSELSRLRVEAFALREAAMHTLQLENELHALQQRARERQAEYEASVALHARIQEEAEMRAAATEQSRLQDIARLNGELIAAHTSLQAQSLENEAELARATQERDLAVRDRQQSVGELELARHQLATMKDERDRLQGELQTLGAGLTRARAEIEGLGKAVAENARDEVRIEAEHENVSRLRNELQTLVGERERSLEDQLVEVAEKRQRLDFEHSAFKSRRDRDREEGLARLERVAEQLASIRRERDDLFQTLQQTRREFETFKNRRFDENEAQGNRERELRSIIDRLQSARRPPEQ
;
A
#
# COMPACT_ATOMS: atom_id res chain seq x y z
N MET A 1 114.34 -78.67 -4.50
CA MET A 1 114.12 -77.26 -4.08
C MET A 1 114.79 -76.39 -5.12
N SER A 2 114.23 -75.24 -5.50
CA SER A 2 114.85 -74.39 -6.54
C SER A 2 116.10 -73.70 -6.00
N GLU A 3 117.23 -73.91 -6.65
CA GLU A 3 118.51 -73.30 -6.32
C GLU A 3 118.57 -71.86 -6.85
N HIS A 4 119.13 -70.94 -6.05
CA HIS A 4 119.17 -69.51 -6.35
C HIS A 4 120.59 -68.97 -6.15
N VAL A 5 121.07 -68.20 -7.14
CA VAL A 5 122.33 -67.47 -7.10
C VAL A 5 122.04 -66.00 -6.75
N ILE A 6 122.96 -65.36 -6.02
CA ILE A 6 122.90 -63.94 -5.71
C ILE A 6 123.72 -63.17 -6.76
N ILE A 7 123.10 -62.21 -7.44
CA ILE A 7 123.73 -61.39 -8.49
C ILE A 7 123.43 -59.91 -8.20
N SER A 8 124.47 -59.07 -8.22
CA SER A 8 124.33 -57.61 -8.04
C SER A 8 123.86 -56.94 -9.33
N CYS A 9 122.82 -56.11 -9.26
CA CYS A 9 122.36 -55.35 -10.44
C CYS A 9 123.37 -54.28 -10.85
N SER A 10 123.80 -54.25 -12.12
CA SER A 10 124.77 -53.27 -12.64
C SER A 10 124.34 -51.80 -12.49
N HIS A 11 123.04 -51.52 -12.48
CA HIS A 11 122.50 -50.15 -12.40
C HIS A 11 122.30 -49.64 -10.97
N CYS A 12 121.83 -50.48 -10.04
CA CYS A 12 121.50 -50.06 -8.66
C CYS A 12 122.32 -50.75 -7.56
N GLN A 13 123.26 -51.62 -7.94
CA GLN A 13 124.20 -52.39 -7.08
C GLN A 13 123.57 -53.31 -6.02
N ARG A 14 122.24 -53.32 -5.88
CA ARG A 14 121.52 -54.23 -4.98
C ARG A 14 121.61 -55.68 -5.43
N GLU A 15 121.70 -56.56 -4.46
CA GLU A 15 121.67 -58.01 -4.63
C GLU A 15 120.26 -58.51 -5.03
N LEU A 16 120.21 -59.38 -6.02
CA LEU A 16 119.01 -60.05 -6.51
C LEU A 16 119.20 -61.56 -6.42
N ARG A 17 118.19 -62.27 -5.92
CA ARG A 17 118.15 -63.74 -5.94
C ARG A 17 117.54 -64.23 -7.26
N VAL A 18 118.38 -64.78 -8.13
CA VAL A 18 118.02 -65.28 -9.46
C VAL A 18 118.09 -66.80 -9.45
N ARG A 19 117.12 -67.52 -10.04
CA ARG A 19 117.22 -68.99 -10.17
C ARG A 19 118.30 -69.35 -11.18
N VAL A 20 118.99 -70.47 -10.94
CA VAL A 20 120.05 -71.00 -11.83
C VAL A 20 119.58 -71.12 -13.30
N GLU A 21 118.30 -71.47 -13.50
CA GLU A 21 117.62 -71.57 -14.80
C GLU A 21 117.68 -70.29 -15.67
N TYR A 22 117.82 -69.10 -15.06
CA TYR A 22 117.87 -67.81 -15.77
C TYR A 22 119.30 -67.31 -16.04
N LEU A 23 120.34 -68.07 -15.69
CA LEU A 23 121.71 -67.69 -16.00
C LEU A 23 121.92 -67.62 -17.53
N GLY A 24 122.62 -66.59 -17.99
CA GLY A 24 122.75 -66.26 -19.42
C GLY A 24 121.51 -65.62 -20.05
N GLN A 25 120.38 -65.49 -19.33
CA GLN A 25 119.17 -64.83 -19.84
C GLN A 25 119.13 -63.35 -19.43
N LYS A 26 118.35 -62.55 -20.18
CA LYS A 26 118.12 -61.12 -19.92
C LYS A 26 117.01 -60.97 -18.88
N VAL A 27 117.37 -60.54 -17.66
CA VAL A 27 116.49 -60.39 -16.50
C VAL A 27 116.26 -58.91 -16.15
N VAL A 28 115.16 -58.63 -15.44
CA VAL A 28 114.79 -57.27 -14.98
C VAL A 28 115.12 -57.12 -13.49
N CYS A 29 115.72 -55.99 -13.11
CA CYS A 29 115.91 -55.65 -11.70
C CYS A 29 114.61 -55.22 -11.03
N ASN A 30 114.11 -56.01 -10.07
CA ASN A 30 112.94 -55.69 -9.23
C ASN A 30 113.07 -54.41 -8.36
N HIS A 31 114.22 -53.73 -8.36
CA HIS A 31 114.44 -52.48 -7.63
C HIS A 31 114.56 -51.23 -8.50
N CYS A 32 114.83 -51.37 -9.81
CA CYS A 32 115.04 -50.21 -10.69
C CYS A 32 114.62 -50.41 -12.15
N GLY A 33 113.99 -51.53 -12.51
CA GLY A 33 113.49 -51.80 -13.87
C GLY A 33 114.56 -52.03 -14.94
N TYR A 34 115.85 -51.89 -14.62
CA TYR A 34 116.93 -52.06 -15.58
C TYR A 34 117.07 -53.52 -16.02
N PHE A 35 117.26 -53.73 -17.33
CA PHE A 35 117.46 -55.06 -17.93
C PHE A 35 118.96 -55.38 -18.04
N PHE A 36 119.40 -56.51 -17.52
CA PHE A 36 120.79 -56.99 -17.64
C PHE A 36 120.84 -58.51 -17.85
N VAL A 37 121.97 -59.04 -18.30
CA VAL A 37 122.15 -60.50 -18.45
C VAL A 37 122.62 -61.09 -17.12
N ALA A 38 122.00 -62.19 -16.67
CA ALA A 38 122.36 -62.86 -15.43
C ALA A 38 123.62 -63.75 -15.63
N GLU A 39 124.79 -63.14 -15.61
CA GLU A 39 126.06 -63.87 -15.75
C GLU A 39 126.48 -64.53 -14.43
N ALA A 40 126.85 -65.82 -14.49
CA ALA A 40 127.43 -66.52 -13.36
C ALA A 40 128.88 -66.06 -13.16
N ARG A 41 129.16 -65.40 -12.03
CA ARG A 41 130.51 -64.94 -11.68
C ARG A 41 131.42 -66.13 -11.35
N ALA A 42 132.06 -66.69 -12.36
CA ALA A 42 133.06 -67.75 -12.20
C ALA A 42 134.29 -67.21 -11.45
N GLU A 43 134.48 -67.67 -10.21
CA GLU A 43 135.65 -67.31 -9.40
C GLU A 43 136.90 -68.07 -9.86
N LEU A 44 137.54 -67.55 -10.91
CA LEU A 44 138.80 -68.08 -11.43
C LEU A 44 139.97 -67.78 -10.47
N SER A 45 140.20 -68.71 -9.54
CA SER A 45 141.44 -68.79 -8.76
C SER A 45 142.63 -69.09 -9.68
N THR A 46 143.67 -68.25 -9.65
CA THR A 46 144.79 -68.27 -10.60
C THR A 46 145.97 -69.13 -10.14
N ALA A 47 146.25 -70.23 -10.83
CA ALA A 47 147.42 -71.09 -10.57
C ALA A 47 147.82 -71.97 -11.78
N PHE A 48 149.13 -72.09 -12.06
CA PHE A 48 149.81 -73.14 -12.87
C PHE A 48 149.51 -73.21 -14.40
N VAL A 49 150.43 -73.64 -15.31
CA VAL A 49 151.92 -73.68 -15.28
C VAL A 49 152.53 -73.77 -16.71
N SER A 50 153.76 -73.23 -16.84
CA SER A 50 154.89 -73.37 -17.80
C SER A 50 154.89 -74.20 -19.12
N SER A 51 155.92 -73.88 -19.93
CA SER A 51 156.70 -74.75 -20.86
C SER A 51 156.22 -74.91 -22.32
N LEU A 52 157.09 -74.99 -23.35
CA LEU A 52 158.57 -75.05 -23.39
C LEU A 52 159.12 -74.43 -24.71
N ASN A 53 160.36 -73.91 -24.68
CA ASN A 53 161.17 -73.55 -25.85
C ASN A 53 162.50 -74.32 -25.79
N SER A 54 163.09 -74.74 -26.92
CA SER A 54 164.44 -75.32 -26.97
C SER A 54 165.08 -75.22 -28.37
N THR A 55 166.40 -75.12 -28.41
CA THR A 55 167.20 -74.79 -29.62
C THR A 55 168.38 -75.80 -29.80
N PRO A 56 169.44 -75.63 -30.63
CA PRO A 56 170.06 -76.78 -31.30
C PRO A 56 171.33 -77.32 -30.61
N SER A 57 171.72 -78.56 -30.96
CA SER A 57 172.95 -79.21 -30.49
C SER A 57 174.02 -79.39 -31.60
N LYS A 58 175.25 -79.70 -31.22
CA LYS A 58 176.48 -79.53 -32.02
C LYS A 58 177.20 -80.83 -32.40
N ASN A 59 178.01 -80.72 -33.46
CA ASN A 59 179.15 -81.55 -33.89
C ASN A 59 179.77 -82.52 -32.88
N HIS A 60 180.22 -83.70 -33.35
CA HIS A 60 181.52 -84.30 -32.94
C HIS A 60 182.11 -85.26 -34.01
N ARG A 61 183.44 -85.45 -33.94
CA ARG A 61 184.40 -86.22 -34.79
C ARG A 61 185.64 -86.53 -33.87
N PRO A 62 186.63 -87.44 -34.13
CA PRO A 62 186.95 -88.35 -35.24
C PRO A 62 187.04 -89.86 -34.77
N ALA A 63 187.90 -90.83 -35.17
CA ALA A 63 189.16 -90.85 -35.96
C ALA A 63 189.66 -92.25 -36.42
N ASN A 64 190.72 -92.25 -37.24
CA ASN A 64 191.85 -93.21 -37.38
C ASN A 64 191.72 -94.61 -38.04
N ALA A 65 192.30 -94.70 -39.27
CA ALA A 65 193.15 -95.78 -39.82
C ALA A 65 192.53 -97.19 -40.12
N PRO A 66 193.19 -98.07 -40.92
CA PRO A 66 194.43 -97.95 -41.73
C PRO A 66 194.15 -98.06 -43.28
N PRO A 67 195.17 -98.08 -44.19
CA PRO A 67 194.97 -97.92 -45.64
C PRO A 67 195.08 -99.23 -46.47
N THR A 68 195.10 -99.08 -47.81
CA THR A 68 195.61 -100.04 -48.83
C THR A 68 194.79 -101.29 -49.16
N THR A 69 193.48 -101.10 -49.36
CA THR A 69 192.66 -101.81 -50.38
C THR A 69 191.41 -101.02 -50.77
N ALA A 70 191.01 -100.07 -49.90
CA ALA A 70 189.75 -99.33 -49.95
C ALA A 70 189.29 -98.76 -51.30
N SER A 71 190.15 -98.41 -52.28
CA SER A 71 189.69 -97.71 -53.50
C SER A 71 188.53 -98.44 -54.20
N GLN A 72 188.64 -99.76 -54.41
CA GLN A 72 187.63 -100.50 -55.16
C GLN A 72 186.32 -100.71 -54.38
N ASP A 73 186.38 -100.99 -53.08
CA ASP A 73 185.17 -101.16 -52.26
C ASP A 73 184.54 -99.81 -51.89
N GLN A 74 185.33 -98.75 -51.74
CA GLN A 74 184.86 -97.37 -51.60
C GLN A 74 184.31 -96.81 -52.92
N GLU A 75 184.78 -97.27 -54.09
CA GLU A 75 184.18 -96.99 -55.40
C GLU A 75 182.84 -97.73 -55.56
N ARG A 76 182.72 -98.98 -55.08
CA ARG A 76 181.44 -99.71 -55.01
C ARG A 76 180.46 -99.01 -54.08
N GLU A 77 180.84 -98.73 -52.84
CA GLU A 77 180.03 -98.02 -51.85
C GLU A 77 179.61 -96.63 -52.39
N GLN A 78 180.51 -95.89 -53.04
CA GLN A 78 180.15 -94.63 -53.71
C GLN A 78 179.16 -94.83 -54.86
N ASN A 79 179.21 -95.93 -55.60
CA ASN A 79 178.28 -96.20 -56.69
C ASN A 79 176.91 -96.66 -56.17
N GLU A 80 176.86 -97.53 -55.16
CA GLU A 80 175.62 -97.90 -54.46
C GLU A 80 174.96 -96.67 -53.82
N LEU A 81 175.74 -95.79 -53.18
CA LEU A 81 175.25 -94.52 -52.64
C LEU A 81 174.80 -93.54 -53.75
N ARG A 82 175.42 -93.55 -54.94
CA ARG A 82 174.97 -92.76 -56.10
C ARG A 82 173.65 -93.28 -56.65
N GLU A 83 173.48 -94.60 -56.77
CA GLU A 83 172.25 -95.24 -57.20
C GLU A 83 171.11 -95.01 -56.20
N GLU A 84 171.37 -95.14 -54.91
CA GLU A 84 170.39 -94.85 -53.86
C GLU A 84 170.02 -93.35 -53.83
N VAL A 85 170.99 -92.44 -53.98
CA VAL A 85 170.72 -91.01 -54.13
C VAL A 85 169.90 -90.72 -55.39
N LEU A 86 170.07 -91.47 -56.48
CA LEU A 86 169.27 -91.32 -57.70
C LEU A 86 167.85 -91.88 -57.52
N ARG A 87 167.70 -93.02 -56.82
CA ARG A 87 166.40 -93.57 -56.40
C ARG A 87 165.65 -92.56 -55.53
N LEU A 88 166.28 -92.07 -54.46
CA LEU A 88 165.69 -91.08 -53.56
C LEU A 88 165.39 -89.76 -54.25
N LYS A 89 166.16 -89.34 -55.27
CA LYS A 89 165.81 -88.18 -56.11
C LYS A 89 164.53 -88.42 -56.90
N THR A 90 164.44 -89.51 -57.67
CA THR A 90 163.23 -89.81 -58.46
C THR A 90 161.99 -90.04 -57.58
N GLU A 91 162.16 -90.60 -56.37
CA GLU A 91 161.07 -90.69 -55.39
C GLU A 91 160.69 -89.32 -54.83
N ASN A 92 161.65 -88.45 -54.48
CA ASN A 92 161.35 -87.07 -54.06
C ASN A 92 160.68 -86.26 -55.18
N GLU A 93 161.09 -86.42 -56.44
CA GLU A 93 160.44 -85.79 -57.60
C GLU A 93 159.00 -86.27 -57.77
N ARG A 94 158.75 -87.58 -57.58
CA ARG A 94 157.39 -88.16 -57.57
C ARG A 94 156.56 -87.66 -56.40
N LEU A 95 157.12 -87.56 -55.19
CA LEU A 95 156.44 -87.07 -54.00
C LEU A 95 156.16 -85.57 -54.09
N ALA A 96 157.10 -84.76 -54.59
CA ALA A 96 156.91 -83.35 -54.87
C ALA A 96 155.82 -83.13 -55.93
N SER A 97 155.81 -83.93 -57.01
CA SER A 97 154.73 -83.90 -58.01
C SER A 97 153.37 -84.21 -57.38
N ARG A 98 153.27 -85.27 -56.56
CA ARG A 98 152.04 -85.60 -55.81
C ARG A 98 151.62 -84.48 -54.86
N PHE A 99 152.57 -83.85 -54.17
CA PHE A 99 152.31 -82.74 -53.26
C PHE A 99 151.80 -81.50 -54.01
N VAL A 100 152.37 -81.17 -55.17
CA VAL A 100 151.89 -80.09 -56.04
C VAL A 100 150.47 -80.39 -56.54
N THR A 101 150.18 -81.61 -57.01
CA THR A 101 148.82 -82.01 -57.41
C THR A 101 147.83 -81.93 -56.24
N ALA A 102 148.21 -82.42 -55.06
CA ALA A 102 147.35 -82.39 -53.87
C ALA A 102 147.10 -80.96 -53.36
N ASN A 103 148.11 -80.08 -53.37
CA ASN A 103 147.94 -78.68 -52.99
C ASN A 103 147.12 -77.89 -54.04
N TYR A 104 147.27 -78.19 -55.33
CA TYR A 104 146.39 -77.66 -56.38
C TYR A 104 144.94 -78.08 -56.16
N GLN A 105 144.68 -79.37 -55.88
CA GLN A 105 143.36 -79.87 -55.52
C GLN A 105 142.80 -79.20 -54.25
N ARG A 106 143.64 -79.02 -53.21
CA ARG A 106 143.27 -78.32 -51.97
C ARG A 106 142.85 -76.88 -52.24
N VAL A 107 143.63 -76.13 -53.03
CA VAL A 107 143.31 -74.73 -53.38
C VAL A 107 142.05 -74.67 -54.26
N SER A 108 141.88 -75.58 -55.22
CA SER A 108 140.68 -75.65 -56.06
C SER A 108 139.42 -75.93 -55.25
N LEU A 109 139.50 -76.85 -54.27
CA LEU A 109 138.40 -77.12 -53.35
C LEU A 109 138.14 -75.96 -52.39
N GLN A 110 139.19 -75.27 -51.93
CA GLN A 110 139.07 -74.09 -51.07
C GLN A 110 138.34 -72.94 -51.79
N MET A 111 138.76 -72.60 -53.02
CA MET A 111 138.05 -71.59 -53.84
C MET A 111 136.59 -71.96 -54.11
N ARG A 112 136.30 -73.26 -54.27
CA ARG A 112 134.92 -73.74 -54.44
C ARG A 112 134.10 -73.66 -53.14
N ALA A 113 134.72 -73.84 -51.97
CA ALA A 113 134.06 -73.62 -50.69
C ALA A 113 133.75 -72.13 -50.49
N GLU A 114 134.72 -71.24 -50.76
CA GLU A 114 134.57 -69.78 -50.68
C GLU A 114 133.47 -69.25 -51.62
N ASP A 115 133.34 -69.79 -52.83
CA ASP A 115 132.22 -69.50 -53.75
C ASP A 115 130.87 -70.03 -53.22
N LEU A 116 130.81 -71.27 -52.73
CA LEU A 116 129.56 -71.83 -52.16
C LEU A 116 129.12 -71.11 -50.89
N GLU A 117 130.05 -70.66 -50.04
CA GLU A 117 129.76 -69.80 -48.88
C GLU A 117 129.24 -68.43 -49.34
N SER A 118 129.85 -67.84 -50.37
CA SER A 118 129.40 -66.59 -50.99
C SER A 118 128.02 -66.74 -51.66
N GLN A 119 127.66 -67.92 -52.18
CA GLN A 119 126.32 -68.23 -52.71
C GLN A 119 125.31 -68.41 -51.57
N LEU A 120 125.68 -69.09 -50.49
CA LEU A 120 124.83 -69.27 -49.31
C LEU A 120 124.53 -67.94 -48.62
N GLN A 121 125.51 -67.06 -48.47
CA GLN A 121 125.30 -65.71 -47.91
C GLN A 121 124.29 -64.91 -48.75
N ARG A 122 124.47 -64.83 -50.08
CA ARG A 122 123.51 -64.19 -50.99
C ARG A 122 122.11 -64.82 -50.91
N ALA A 123 122.01 -66.14 -50.77
CA ALA A 123 120.72 -66.82 -50.60
C ALA A 123 120.04 -66.47 -49.26
N LEU A 124 120.80 -66.34 -48.17
CA LEU A 124 120.29 -65.90 -46.87
C LEU A 124 119.86 -64.43 -46.88
N GLU A 125 120.60 -63.56 -47.57
CA GLU A 125 120.22 -62.15 -47.80
C GLU A 125 118.91 -62.04 -48.60
N HIS A 126 118.77 -62.81 -49.69
CA HIS A 126 117.51 -62.88 -50.44
C HIS A 126 116.35 -63.43 -49.61
N LEU A 127 116.56 -64.49 -48.81
CA LEU A 127 115.52 -65.01 -47.93
C LEU A 127 115.09 -63.99 -46.86
N ARG A 128 116.03 -63.21 -46.34
CA ARG A 128 115.73 -62.11 -45.41
C ARG A 128 114.92 -61.01 -46.08
N LEU A 129 115.30 -60.56 -47.28
CA LEU A 129 114.52 -59.56 -48.04
C LEU A 129 113.08 -60.04 -48.29
N ILE A 130 112.90 -61.32 -48.66
CA ILE A 130 111.56 -61.92 -48.85
C ILE A 130 110.78 -61.99 -47.52
N GLN A 131 111.44 -62.21 -46.38
CA GLN A 131 110.80 -62.17 -45.05
C GLN A 131 110.39 -60.74 -44.67
N ASP A 132 111.23 -59.74 -44.93
CA ASP A 132 110.93 -58.32 -44.68
C ASP A 132 109.79 -57.83 -45.60
N GLU A 133 109.76 -58.23 -46.88
CA GLU A 133 108.66 -57.98 -47.83
C GLU A 133 107.35 -58.67 -47.44
N LEU A 134 107.42 -59.91 -46.93
CA LEU A 134 106.25 -60.63 -46.43
C LEU A 134 105.68 -59.97 -45.17
N ALA A 135 106.53 -59.55 -44.23
CA ALA A 135 106.11 -58.84 -43.02
C ALA A 135 105.45 -57.48 -43.35
N ALA A 136 105.98 -56.74 -44.33
CA ALA A 136 105.34 -55.53 -44.84
C ALA A 136 103.96 -55.87 -45.48
N SER A 137 103.89 -56.91 -46.31
CA SER A 137 102.64 -57.37 -46.93
C SER A 137 101.59 -57.82 -45.90
N GLU A 138 102.00 -58.36 -44.76
CA GLU A 138 101.11 -58.74 -43.66
C GLU A 138 100.64 -57.51 -42.86
N ALA A 139 101.52 -56.52 -42.65
CA ALA A 139 101.13 -55.22 -42.08
C ALA A 139 100.08 -54.52 -42.93
N ASP A 140 100.30 -54.40 -44.25
CA ASP A 140 99.36 -53.82 -45.21
C ASP A 140 98.00 -54.55 -45.20
N ARG A 141 98.01 -55.89 -45.14
CA ARG A 141 96.79 -56.69 -45.01
C ARG A 141 96.05 -56.44 -43.70
N SER A 142 96.78 -56.21 -42.61
CA SER A 142 96.20 -55.89 -41.30
C SER A 142 95.54 -54.50 -41.30
N GLU A 143 96.19 -53.50 -41.89
CA GLU A 143 95.63 -52.15 -42.04
C GLU A 143 94.42 -52.14 -42.98
N LEU A 144 94.51 -52.82 -44.13
CA LEU A 144 93.40 -52.96 -45.06
C LEU A 144 92.21 -53.71 -44.42
N SER A 145 92.47 -54.62 -43.48
CA SER A 145 91.43 -55.28 -42.67
C SER A 145 90.80 -54.34 -41.64
N ARG A 146 91.60 -53.52 -40.95
CA ARG A 146 91.12 -52.44 -40.07
C ARG A 146 90.23 -51.45 -40.84
N LEU A 147 90.72 -50.92 -41.96
CA LEU A 147 90.00 -49.94 -42.79
C LEU A 147 88.68 -50.51 -43.34
N ARG A 148 88.59 -51.82 -43.59
CA ARG A 148 87.31 -52.49 -43.94
C ARG A 148 86.31 -52.50 -42.78
N VAL A 149 86.75 -52.73 -41.54
CA VAL A 149 85.90 -52.69 -40.35
C VAL A 149 85.45 -51.26 -40.06
N GLU A 150 86.36 -50.28 -40.14
CA GLU A 150 86.04 -48.85 -39.99
C GLU A 150 85.05 -48.38 -41.06
N ALA A 151 85.26 -48.74 -42.34
CA ALA A 151 84.34 -48.42 -43.43
C ALA A 151 82.98 -49.14 -43.31
N PHE A 152 82.90 -50.29 -42.62
CA PHE A 152 81.64 -50.95 -42.31
C PHE A 152 80.90 -50.22 -41.19
N ALA A 153 81.57 -49.91 -40.08
CA ALA A 153 80.99 -49.16 -38.97
C ALA A 153 80.51 -47.75 -39.38
N LEU A 154 81.25 -47.07 -40.27
CA LEU A 154 80.82 -45.78 -40.85
C LEU A 154 79.56 -45.91 -41.74
N ARG A 155 79.36 -47.06 -42.41
CA ARG A 155 78.12 -47.32 -43.17
C ARG A 155 76.94 -47.61 -42.26
N GLU A 156 77.14 -48.38 -41.19
CA GLU A 156 76.10 -48.60 -40.18
C GLU A 156 75.69 -47.29 -39.50
N ALA A 157 76.66 -46.44 -39.13
CA ALA A 157 76.41 -45.10 -38.60
C ALA A 157 75.64 -44.22 -39.59
N ALA A 158 76.02 -44.21 -40.87
CA ALA A 158 75.31 -43.46 -41.92
C ALA A 158 73.88 -43.97 -42.18
N MET A 159 73.65 -45.28 -42.10
CA MET A 159 72.31 -45.87 -42.17
C MET A 159 71.45 -45.47 -40.96
N HIS A 160 72.05 -45.43 -39.76
CA HIS A 160 71.36 -45.00 -38.54
C HIS A 160 71.03 -43.49 -38.55
N THR A 161 71.92 -42.63 -39.05
CA THR A 161 71.58 -41.20 -39.23
C THR A 161 70.46 -41.01 -40.24
N LEU A 162 70.46 -41.75 -41.35
CA LEU A 162 69.37 -41.72 -42.33
C LEU A 162 68.04 -42.22 -41.73
N GLN A 163 68.06 -43.22 -40.84
CA GLN A 163 66.87 -43.65 -40.10
C GLN A 163 66.33 -42.52 -39.20
N LEU A 164 67.20 -41.87 -38.42
CA LEU A 164 66.82 -40.74 -37.57
C LEU A 164 66.30 -39.53 -38.36
N GLU A 165 66.84 -39.25 -39.54
CA GLU A 165 66.34 -38.19 -40.44
C GLU A 165 64.93 -38.50 -40.95
N ASN A 166 64.66 -39.75 -41.33
CA ASN A 166 63.32 -40.21 -41.74
C ASN A 166 62.32 -40.16 -40.56
N GLU A 167 62.72 -40.56 -39.35
CA GLU A 167 61.90 -40.45 -38.15
C GLU A 167 61.61 -38.98 -37.79
N LEU A 168 62.61 -38.11 -37.89
CA LEU A 168 62.45 -36.67 -37.67
C LEU A 168 61.47 -36.06 -38.67
N HIS A 169 61.57 -36.40 -39.96
CA HIS A 169 60.59 -35.95 -40.96
C HIS A 169 59.19 -36.50 -40.71
N ALA A 170 59.04 -37.77 -40.31
CA ALA A 170 57.75 -38.34 -39.94
C ALA A 170 57.13 -37.66 -38.71
N LEU A 171 57.94 -37.28 -37.72
CA LEU A 171 57.51 -36.50 -36.56
C LEU A 171 57.13 -35.06 -36.93
N GLN A 172 57.90 -34.40 -37.81
CA GLN A 172 57.58 -33.07 -38.35
C GLN A 172 56.27 -33.08 -39.14
N GLN A 173 56.01 -34.12 -39.95
CA GLN A 173 54.75 -34.27 -40.66
C GLN A 173 53.57 -34.43 -39.67
N ARG A 174 53.67 -35.35 -38.70
CA ARG A 174 52.64 -35.55 -37.66
C ARG A 174 52.38 -34.28 -36.83
N ALA A 175 53.40 -33.45 -36.61
CA ALA A 175 53.25 -32.16 -35.93
C ALA A 175 52.44 -31.16 -36.79
N ARG A 176 52.70 -31.09 -38.10
CA ARG A 176 51.92 -30.25 -39.05
C ARG A 176 50.48 -30.74 -39.19
N GLU A 177 50.26 -32.05 -39.25
CA GLU A 177 48.93 -32.67 -39.30
C GLU A 177 48.11 -32.27 -38.07
N ARG A 178 48.66 -32.45 -36.85
CA ARG A 178 48.02 -32.00 -35.60
C ARG A 178 47.81 -30.49 -35.51
N GLN A 179 48.72 -29.70 -36.06
CA GLN A 179 48.54 -28.24 -36.12
C GLN A 179 47.35 -27.88 -37.02
N ALA A 180 47.22 -28.51 -38.19
CA ALA A 180 46.07 -28.31 -39.09
C ALA A 180 44.74 -28.80 -38.46
N GLU A 181 44.76 -29.93 -37.73
CA GLU A 181 43.61 -30.40 -36.93
C GLU A 181 43.21 -29.37 -35.86
N TYR A 182 44.17 -28.78 -35.16
CA TYR A 182 43.93 -27.75 -34.15
C TYR A 182 43.39 -26.46 -34.77
N GLU A 183 43.99 -25.97 -35.86
CA GLU A 183 43.53 -24.78 -36.59
C GLU A 183 42.11 -24.97 -37.16
N ALA A 184 41.81 -26.16 -37.71
CA ALA A 184 40.46 -26.51 -38.16
C ALA A 184 39.46 -26.59 -36.99
N SER A 185 39.86 -27.10 -35.83
CA SER A 185 39.05 -27.12 -34.61
C SER A 185 38.76 -25.70 -34.11
N VAL A 186 39.76 -24.81 -34.07
CA VAL A 186 39.58 -23.40 -33.70
C VAL A 186 38.64 -22.69 -34.67
N ALA A 187 38.80 -22.90 -35.98
CA ALA A 187 37.90 -22.35 -36.99
C ALA A 187 36.45 -22.88 -36.88
N LEU A 188 36.27 -24.14 -36.47
CA LEU A 188 34.95 -24.70 -36.20
C LEU A 188 34.32 -24.07 -34.94
N HIS A 189 35.08 -23.89 -33.85
CA HIS A 189 34.60 -23.24 -32.64
C HIS A 189 34.22 -21.78 -32.89
N ALA A 190 35.00 -21.04 -33.70
CA ALA A 190 34.67 -19.68 -34.11
C ALA A 190 33.32 -19.61 -34.85
N ARG A 191 33.08 -20.51 -35.83
CA ARG A 191 31.78 -20.58 -36.52
C ARG A 191 30.62 -20.95 -35.61
N ILE A 192 30.83 -21.87 -34.67
CA ILE A 192 29.80 -22.23 -33.67
C ILE A 192 29.48 -21.04 -32.76
N GLN A 193 30.48 -20.22 -32.40
CA GLN A 193 30.28 -18.99 -31.65
C GLN A 193 29.55 -17.93 -32.49
N GLU A 194 29.95 -17.68 -33.74
CA GLU A 194 29.25 -16.78 -34.67
C GLU A 194 27.78 -17.20 -34.86
N GLU A 195 27.50 -18.49 -35.05
CA GLU A 195 26.14 -19.01 -35.11
C GLU A 195 25.36 -18.84 -33.80
N ALA A 196 26.01 -19.02 -32.64
CA ALA A 196 25.37 -18.83 -31.34
C ALA A 196 25.04 -17.36 -31.07
N GLU A 197 25.95 -16.45 -31.42
CA GLU A 197 25.75 -14.99 -31.32
C GLU A 197 24.66 -14.50 -32.28
N MET A 198 24.65 -14.99 -33.52
CA MET A 198 23.57 -14.70 -34.49
C MET A 198 22.21 -15.23 -34.04
N ARG A 199 22.15 -16.44 -33.46
CA ARG A 199 20.91 -16.99 -32.88
C ARG A 199 20.46 -16.18 -31.66
N ALA A 200 21.38 -15.78 -30.78
CA ALA A 200 21.07 -14.93 -29.62
C ALA A 200 20.51 -13.58 -30.06
N ALA A 201 21.18 -12.90 -31.02
CA ALA A 201 20.73 -11.65 -31.59
C ALA A 201 19.34 -11.76 -32.25
N ALA A 202 19.07 -12.85 -32.98
CA ALA A 202 17.76 -13.11 -33.56
C ALA A 202 16.66 -13.32 -32.49
N THR A 203 16.96 -14.07 -31.41
CA THR A 203 16.01 -14.24 -30.30
C THR A 203 15.74 -12.93 -29.54
N GLU A 204 16.75 -12.07 -29.38
CA GLU A 204 16.59 -10.77 -28.73
C GLU A 204 15.84 -9.78 -29.62
N GLN A 205 16.09 -9.79 -30.94
CA GLN A 205 15.31 -9.03 -31.91
C GLN A 205 13.83 -9.46 -31.90
N SER A 206 13.55 -10.76 -31.81
CA SER A 206 12.18 -11.28 -31.66
C SER A 206 11.52 -10.77 -30.36
N ARG A 207 12.24 -10.80 -29.23
CA ARG A 207 11.74 -10.25 -27.95
C ARG A 207 11.45 -8.76 -28.05
N LEU A 208 12.32 -7.98 -28.67
CA LEU A 208 12.12 -6.54 -28.88
C LEU A 208 10.91 -6.25 -29.79
N GLN A 209 10.66 -7.10 -30.80
CA GLN A 209 9.45 -7.02 -31.62
C GLN A 209 8.18 -7.37 -30.84
N ASP A 210 8.19 -8.41 -30.01
CA ASP A 210 7.07 -8.76 -29.13
C ASP A 210 6.81 -7.68 -28.06
N ILE A 211 7.85 -7.11 -27.45
CA ILE A 211 7.74 -5.98 -26.52
C ILE A 211 7.15 -4.75 -27.23
N ALA A 212 7.61 -4.44 -28.45
CA ALA A 212 7.05 -3.34 -29.23
C ALA A 212 5.57 -3.57 -29.59
N ARG A 213 5.21 -4.80 -29.97
CA ARG A 213 3.82 -5.20 -30.25
C ARG A 213 2.94 -5.10 -29.00
N LEU A 214 3.35 -5.69 -27.88
CA LEU A 214 2.62 -5.65 -26.61
C LEU A 214 2.48 -4.23 -26.07
N ASN A 215 3.49 -3.37 -26.24
CA ASN A 215 3.38 -1.95 -25.91
C ASN A 215 2.37 -1.23 -26.82
N GLY A 216 2.33 -1.55 -28.12
CA GLY A 216 1.31 -1.03 -29.03
C GLY A 216 -0.11 -1.47 -28.66
N GLU A 217 -0.29 -2.75 -28.33
CA GLU A 217 -1.55 -3.32 -27.83
C GLU A 217 -1.99 -2.67 -26.50
N LEU A 218 -1.05 -2.46 -25.57
CA LEU A 218 -1.29 -1.78 -24.30
C LEU A 218 -1.67 -0.30 -24.47
N ILE A 219 -1.00 0.43 -25.37
CA ILE A 219 -1.33 1.82 -25.69
C ILE A 219 -2.73 1.90 -26.33
N ALA A 220 -3.07 1.01 -27.26
CA ALA A 220 -4.39 0.95 -27.88
C ALA A 220 -5.50 0.59 -26.88
N ALA A 221 -5.23 -0.33 -25.94
CA ALA A 221 -6.14 -0.64 -24.84
C ALA A 221 -6.32 0.56 -23.90
N HIS A 222 -5.25 1.27 -23.56
CA HIS A 222 -5.31 2.44 -22.70
C HIS A 222 -6.08 3.61 -23.33
N THR A 223 -5.86 3.92 -24.61
CA THR A 223 -6.62 4.98 -25.30
C THR A 223 -8.08 4.60 -25.50
N SER A 224 -8.39 3.31 -25.74
CA SER A 224 -9.77 2.81 -25.77
C SER A 224 -10.47 2.94 -24.42
N LEU A 225 -9.82 2.57 -23.32
CA LEU A 225 -10.35 2.75 -21.96
C LEU A 225 -10.49 4.24 -21.59
N GLN A 226 -9.58 5.10 -22.03
CA GLN A 226 -9.67 6.55 -21.83
C GLN A 226 -10.85 7.15 -22.61
N ALA A 227 -11.06 6.73 -23.86
CA ALA A 227 -12.23 7.13 -24.65
C ALA A 227 -13.53 6.68 -23.98
N GLN A 228 -13.61 5.43 -23.52
CA GLN A 228 -14.75 4.91 -22.76
C GLN A 228 -14.97 5.68 -21.45
N SER A 229 -13.91 6.10 -20.73
CA SER A 229 -14.07 6.95 -19.53
C SER A 229 -14.73 8.28 -19.88
N LEU A 230 -14.27 8.94 -20.94
CA LEU A 230 -14.81 10.22 -21.41
C LEU A 230 -16.26 10.09 -21.95
N GLU A 231 -16.59 8.97 -22.60
CA GLU A 231 -17.96 8.65 -23.01
C GLU A 231 -18.87 8.42 -21.79
N ASN A 232 -18.44 7.60 -20.82
CA ASN A 232 -19.17 7.37 -19.57
C ASN A 232 -19.34 8.66 -18.74
N GLU A 233 -18.32 9.53 -18.70
CA GLU A 233 -18.39 10.84 -18.04
C GLU A 233 -19.38 11.77 -18.76
N ALA A 234 -19.41 11.75 -20.10
CA ALA A 234 -20.37 12.52 -20.89
C ALA A 234 -21.81 11.99 -20.76
N GLU A 235 -22.02 10.67 -20.69
CA GLU A 235 -23.32 10.07 -20.40
C GLU A 235 -23.79 10.37 -18.98
N LEU A 236 -22.91 10.29 -17.97
CA LEU A 236 -23.20 10.69 -16.60
C LEU A 236 -23.53 12.19 -16.50
N ALA A 237 -22.84 13.04 -17.26
CA ALA A 237 -23.15 14.46 -17.34
C ALA A 237 -24.53 14.71 -17.96
N ARG A 238 -24.90 14.02 -19.04
CA ARG A 238 -26.25 14.07 -19.63
C ARG A 238 -27.31 13.59 -18.62
N ALA A 239 -27.09 12.45 -17.97
CA ALA A 239 -28.02 11.90 -16.99
C ALA A 239 -28.20 12.80 -15.77
N THR A 240 -27.15 13.48 -15.29
CA THR A 240 -27.30 14.49 -14.23
C THR A 240 -28.02 15.75 -14.72
N GLN A 241 -27.78 16.20 -15.95
CA GLN A 241 -28.53 17.32 -16.55
C GLN A 241 -30.03 16.98 -16.73
N GLU A 242 -30.37 15.79 -17.24
CA GLU A 242 -31.75 15.31 -17.39
C GLU A 242 -32.45 15.18 -16.04
N ARG A 243 -31.77 14.60 -15.04
CA ARG A 243 -32.26 14.54 -13.66
C ARG A 243 -32.52 15.94 -13.10
N ASP A 244 -31.61 16.87 -13.30
CA ASP A 244 -31.72 18.23 -12.74
C ASP A 244 -32.78 19.07 -13.46
N LEU A 245 -33.05 18.82 -14.74
CA LEU A 245 -34.22 19.33 -15.44
C LEU A 245 -35.51 18.73 -14.87
N ALA A 246 -35.60 17.40 -14.75
CA ALA A 246 -36.77 16.74 -14.17
C ALA A 246 -37.05 17.16 -12.71
N VAL A 247 -36.00 17.51 -11.94
CA VAL A 247 -36.14 18.10 -10.60
C VAL A 247 -36.71 19.52 -10.67
N ARG A 248 -36.31 20.37 -11.63
CA ARG A 248 -36.90 21.71 -11.84
C ARG A 248 -38.35 21.62 -12.29
N ASP A 249 -38.67 20.75 -13.24
CA ASP A 249 -40.05 20.55 -13.74
C ASP A 249 -40.96 20.02 -12.62
N ARG A 250 -40.42 19.15 -11.75
CA ARG A 250 -41.08 18.71 -10.51
C ARG A 250 -41.24 19.83 -9.49
N GLN A 251 -40.28 20.74 -9.35
CA GLN A 251 -40.39 21.91 -8.47
C GLN A 251 -41.42 22.92 -9.00
N GLN A 252 -41.47 23.16 -10.31
CA GLN A 252 -42.47 24.01 -10.96
C GLN A 252 -43.87 23.44 -10.77
N SER A 253 -44.09 22.17 -11.13
CA SER A 253 -45.39 21.52 -10.94
C SER A 253 -45.81 21.38 -9.46
N VAL A 254 -44.86 21.25 -8.52
CA VAL A 254 -45.17 21.38 -7.08
C VAL A 254 -45.61 22.81 -6.73
N GLY A 255 -44.93 23.84 -7.23
CA GLY A 255 -45.33 25.24 -7.04
C GLY A 255 -46.70 25.58 -7.66
N GLU A 256 -47.02 25.03 -8.84
CA GLU A 256 -48.34 25.13 -9.47
C GLU A 256 -49.41 24.40 -8.64
N LEU A 257 -49.11 23.22 -8.10
CA LEU A 257 -50.01 22.49 -7.19
C LEU A 257 -50.17 23.20 -5.84
N GLU A 258 -49.17 23.91 -5.34
CA GLU A 258 -49.26 24.74 -4.15
C GLU A 258 -50.09 26.01 -4.40
N LEU A 259 -49.92 26.66 -5.56
CA LEU A 259 -50.78 27.76 -6.00
C LEU A 259 -52.24 27.30 -6.18
N ALA A 260 -52.47 26.16 -6.83
CA ALA A 260 -53.80 25.58 -6.99
C ALA A 260 -54.42 25.13 -5.65
N ARG A 261 -53.62 24.65 -4.70
CA ARG A 261 -54.05 24.39 -3.31
C ARG A 261 -54.41 25.68 -2.58
N HIS A 262 -53.66 26.77 -2.79
CA HIS A 262 -53.96 28.06 -2.18
C HIS A 262 -55.24 28.66 -2.77
N GLN A 263 -55.44 28.56 -4.09
CA GLN A 263 -56.71 28.90 -4.74
C GLN A 263 -57.88 28.04 -4.26
N LEU A 264 -57.67 26.73 -4.06
CA LEU A 264 -58.69 25.85 -3.45
C LEU A 264 -58.97 26.23 -1.99
N ALA A 265 -57.97 26.73 -1.24
CA ALA A 265 -58.17 27.25 0.10
C ALA A 265 -58.98 28.55 0.08
N THR A 266 -58.66 29.53 -0.77
CA THR A 266 -59.46 30.77 -0.88
C THR A 266 -60.88 30.50 -1.37
N MET A 267 -61.06 29.63 -2.37
CA MET A 267 -62.39 29.19 -2.82
C MET A 267 -63.18 28.45 -1.72
N LYS A 268 -62.48 27.72 -0.83
CA LYS A 268 -63.10 27.06 0.33
C LYS A 268 -63.47 28.08 1.41
N ASP A 269 -62.63 29.08 1.68
CA ASP A 269 -62.92 30.13 2.65
C ASP A 269 -64.04 31.07 2.14
N GLU A 270 -64.11 31.34 0.83
CA GLU A 270 -65.25 32.00 0.18
C GLU A 270 -66.52 31.15 0.27
N ARG A 271 -66.44 29.83 0.02
CA ARG A 271 -67.57 28.91 0.23
C ARG A 271 -68.04 28.92 1.68
N ASP A 272 -67.13 28.82 2.64
CA ASP A 272 -67.45 28.74 4.07
C ASP A 272 -68.01 30.09 4.57
N ARG A 273 -67.54 31.22 4.00
CA ARG A 273 -68.15 32.55 4.15
C ARG A 273 -69.56 32.61 3.57
N LEU A 274 -69.77 32.21 2.31
CA LEU A 274 -71.08 32.18 1.65
C LEU A 274 -72.05 31.24 2.37
N GLN A 275 -71.56 30.14 2.95
CA GLN A 275 -72.33 29.23 3.79
C GLN A 275 -72.70 29.88 5.13
N GLY A 276 -71.83 30.72 5.71
CA GLY A 276 -72.15 31.59 6.85
C GLY A 276 -73.17 32.69 6.51
N GLU A 277 -73.08 33.30 5.33
CA GLU A 277 -74.05 34.28 4.82
C GLU A 277 -75.42 33.61 4.54
N LEU A 278 -75.45 32.38 4.01
CA LEU A 278 -76.66 31.56 3.92
C LEU A 278 -77.23 31.14 5.28
N GLN A 279 -76.39 30.87 6.28
CA GLN A 279 -76.84 30.58 7.65
C GLN A 279 -77.42 31.81 8.34
N THR A 280 -76.86 33.02 8.15
CA THR A 280 -77.45 34.25 8.70
C THR A 280 -78.72 34.65 7.96
N LEU A 281 -78.82 34.43 6.65
CA LEU A 281 -80.09 34.55 5.90
C LEU A 281 -81.14 33.54 6.35
N GLY A 282 -80.76 32.28 6.63
CA GLY A 282 -81.63 31.26 7.22
C GLY A 282 -82.11 31.61 8.63
N ALA A 283 -81.24 32.21 9.45
CA ALA A 283 -81.58 32.76 10.76
C ALA A 283 -82.51 33.99 10.64
N GLY A 284 -82.35 34.81 9.60
CA GLY A 284 -83.28 35.90 9.27
C GLY A 284 -84.66 35.39 8.88
N LEU A 285 -84.73 34.42 7.97
CA LEU A 285 -85.99 33.80 7.52
C LEU A 285 -86.72 33.07 8.65
N THR A 286 -86.02 32.44 9.58
CA THR A 286 -86.65 31.79 10.75
C THR A 286 -87.18 32.80 11.77
N ARG A 287 -86.51 33.95 11.98
CA ARG A 287 -87.06 35.07 12.77
C ARG A 287 -88.29 35.67 12.11
N ALA A 288 -88.21 36.01 10.82
CA ALA A 288 -89.34 36.56 10.07
C ALA A 288 -90.56 35.61 10.08
N ARG A 289 -90.33 34.28 10.03
CA ARG A 289 -91.39 33.28 10.15
C ARG A 289 -92.02 33.24 11.55
N ALA A 290 -91.23 33.41 12.60
CA ALA A 290 -91.73 33.52 13.98
C ALA A 290 -92.48 34.86 14.23
N GLU A 291 -92.03 35.96 13.61
CA GLU A 291 -92.74 37.25 13.64
C GLU A 291 -94.09 37.17 12.92
N ILE A 292 -94.16 36.50 11.76
CA ILE A 292 -95.42 36.22 11.05
C ILE A 292 -96.35 35.31 11.89
N GLU A 293 -95.82 34.32 12.60
CA GLU A 293 -96.62 33.47 13.50
C GLU A 293 -97.09 34.22 14.77
N GLY A 294 -96.33 35.21 15.24
CA GLY A 294 -96.73 36.15 16.29
C GLY A 294 -97.84 37.10 15.83
N LEU A 295 -97.70 37.69 14.65
CA LEU A 295 -98.71 38.55 14.03
C LEU A 295 -100.02 37.77 13.76
N GLY A 296 -99.92 36.50 13.35
CA GLY A 296 -101.09 35.63 13.19
C GLY A 296 -101.87 35.40 14.51
N LYS A 297 -101.19 35.44 15.66
CA LYS A 297 -101.84 35.34 16.99
C LYS A 297 -102.47 36.69 17.39
N ALA A 298 -101.77 37.81 17.18
CA ALA A 298 -102.30 39.15 17.43
C ALA A 298 -103.55 39.48 16.60
N VAL A 299 -103.59 39.08 15.32
CA VAL A 299 -104.78 39.22 14.46
C VAL A 299 -105.95 38.36 14.96
N ALA A 300 -105.68 37.18 15.52
CA ALA A 300 -106.70 36.31 16.10
C ALA A 300 -107.22 36.78 17.48
N GLU A 301 -106.53 37.73 18.13
CA GLU A 301 -107.01 38.42 19.33
C GLU A 301 -107.79 39.69 18.96
N ASN A 302 -107.29 40.52 18.02
CA ASN A 302 -108.05 41.64 17.46
C ASN A 302 -109.42 41.20 16.92
N ALA A 303 -109.51 40.07 16.20
CA ALA A 303 -110.78 39.53 15.71
C ALA A 303 -111.77 39.07 16.82
N ARG A 304 -111.33 38.98 18.08
CA ARG A 304 -112.18 38.71 19.25
C ARG A 304 -112.55 40.00 19.98
N ASP A 305 -111.62 40.95 20.06
CA ASP A 305 -111.91 42.29 20.58
C ASP A 305 -112.87 43.06 19.65
N GLU A 306 -112.78 42.89 18.33
CA GLU A 306 -113.69 43.49 17.34
C GLU A 306 -115.12 42.97 17.52
N VAL A 307 -115.32 41.65 17.65
CA VAL A 307 -116.63 41.06 17.98
C VAL A 307 -117.14 41.48 19.37
N ARG A 308 -116.26 41.69 20.36
CA ARG A 308 -116.67 42.25 21.66
C ARG A 308 -117.09 43.72 21.52
N ILE A 309 -116.38 44.52 20.73
CA ILE A 309 -116.69 45.93 20.47
C ILE A 309 -117.99 46.07 19.67
N GLU A 310 -118.29 45.20 18.71
CA GLU A 310 -119.59 45.15 18.03
C GLU A 310 -120.73 44.79 18.99
N ALA A 311 -120.54 43.80 19.86
CA ALA A 311 -121.52 43.47 20.90
C ALA A 311 -121.70 44.60 21.94
N GLU A 312 -120.64 45.35 22.26
CA GLU A 312 -120.71 46.55 23.09
C GLU A 312 -121.36 47.73 22.33
N HIS A 313 -121.20 47.84 21.01
CA HIS A 313 -121.89 48.83 20.17
C HIS A 313 -123.39 48.53 19.99
N GLU A 314 -123.78 47.25 19.86
CA GLU A 314 -125.19 46.87 19.92
C GLU A 314 -125.79 47.19 21.30
N ASN A 315 -125.09 46.86 22.40
CA ASN A 315 -125.58 47.20 23.74
C ASN A 315 -125.64 48.71 23.99
N VAL A 316 -124.66 49.49 23.54
CA VAL A 316 -124.69 50.97 23.64
C VAL A 316 -125.75 51.58 22.72
N SER A 317 -126.02 51.00 21.55
CA SER A 317 -127.11 51.44 20.67
C SER A 317 -128.49 51.06 21.22
N ARG A 318 -128.61 49.89 21.85
CA ARG A 318 -129.80 49.44 22.57
C ARG A 318 -130.06 50.34 23.78
N LEU A 319 -129.07 50.58 24.64
CA LEU A 319 -129.16 51.50 25.78
C LEU A 319 -129.40 52.96 25.35
N ARG A 320 -128.88 53.41 24.20
CA ARG A 320 -129.17 54.74 23.65
C ARG A 320 -130.62 54.84 23.18
N ASN A 321 -131.12 53.83 22.46
CA ASN A 321 -132.51 53.80 22.02
C ASN A 321 -133.47 53.63 23.21
N GLU A 322 -133.12 52.82 24.21
CA GLU A 322 -133.86 52.65 25.46
C GLU A 322 -133.86 53.95 26.29
N LEU A 323 -132.74 54.69 26.38
CA LEU A 323 -132.74 56.01 26.99
C LEU A 323 -133.59 57.02 26.20
N GLN A 324 -133.65 56.89 24.88
CA GLN A 324 -134.43 57.79 24.02
C GLN A 324 -135.93 57.46 24.01
N THR A 325 -136.33 56.20 24.20
CA THR A 325 -137.72 55.84 24.54
C THR A 325 -138.04 56.23 25.98
N LEU A 326 -137.16 55.96 26.95
CA LEU A 326 -137.38 56.31 28.36
C LEU A 326 -137.49 57.83 28.59
N VAL A 327 -136.86 58.68 27.78
CA VAL A 327 -137.08 60.14 27.79
C VAL A 327 -138.46 60.48 27.23
N GLY A 328 -138.85 59.96 26.06
CA GLY A 328 -140.20 60.19 25.49
C GLY A 328 -141.33 59.58 26.32
N GLU A 329 -141.05 58.54 27.10
CA GLU A 329 -141.94 57.94 28.10
C GLU A 329 -141.92 58.73 29.41
N ARG A 330 -140.81 59.39 29.79
CA ARG A 330 -140.76 60.33 30.92
C ARG A 330 -141.60 61.57 30.64
N GLU A 331 -141.55 62.08 29.40
CA GLU A 331 -142.32 63.26 28.98
C GLU A 331 -143.83 62.94 28.94
N ARG A 332 -144.24 61.84 28.30
CA ARG A 332 -145.64 61.37 28.37
C ARG A 332 -146.08 61.02 29.78
N SER A 333 -145.21 60.37 30.58
CA SER A 333 -145.49 60.10 32.00
C SER A 333 -145.61 61.38 32.85
N LEU A 334 -145.14 62.54 32.40
CA LEU A 334 -145.36 63.81 33.10
C LEU A 334 -146.69 64.47 32.67
N GLU A 335 -147.13 64.29 31.43
CA GLU A 335 -148.47 64.69 30.98
C GLU A 335 -149.57 63.78 31.58
N ASP A 336 -149.38 62.46 31.53
CA ASP A 336 -150.28 61.48 32.14
C ASP A 336 -150.35 61.65 33.67
N GLN A 337 -149.25 62.01 34.36
CA GLN A 337 -149.29 62.30 35.79
C GLN A 337 -150.07 63.59 36.12
N LEU A 338 -150.19 64.54 35.21
CA LEU A 338 -151.08 65.71 35.41
C LEU A 338 -152.56 65.33 35.30
N VAL A 339 -152.91 64.38 34.43
CA VAL A 339 -154.26 63.81 34.35
C VAL A 339 -154.56 62.89 35.53
N GLU A 340 -153.62 62.02 35.91
CA GLU A 340 -153.80 61.09 37.02
C GLU A 340 -153.90 61.82 38.39
N VAL A 341 -153.22 62.96 38.55
CA VAL A 341 -153.40 63.86 39.71
C VAL A 341 -154.77 64.56 39.71
N ALA A 342 -155.44 64.72 38.57
CA ALA A 342 -156.82 65.21 38.52
C ALA A 342 -157.84 64.11 38.86
N GLU A 343 -157.68 62.89 38.32
CA GLU A 343 -158.64 61.81 38.55
C GLU A 343 -158.49 61.15 39.93
N LYS A 344 -157.27 60.97 40.44
CA LYS A 344 -157.06 60.51 41.83
C LYS A 344 -157.56 61.53 42.84
N ARG A 345 -157.59 62.84 42.50
CA ARG A 345 -158.22 63.87 43.32
C ARG A 345 -159.73 63.71 43.39
N GLN A 346 -160.42 63.46 42.26
CA GLN A 346 -161.87 63.21 42.30
C GLN A 346 -162.25 61.90 43.02
N ARG A 347 -161.53 60.80 42.82
CA ARG A 347 -161.86 59.52 43.49
C ARG A 347 -161.46 59.51 44.96
N LEU A 348 -160.30 60.07 45.31
CA LEU A 348 -159.94 60.22 46.72
C LEU A 348 -160.83 61.25 47.41
N ASP A 349 -161.31 62.33 46.79
CA ASP A 349 -162.29 63.20 47.48
C ASP A 349 -163.64 62.49 47.73
N PHE A 350 -164.03 61.46 46.97
CA PHE A 350 -165.19 60.62 47.30
C PHE A 350 -164.92 59.64 48.46
N GLU A 351 -163.77 58.97 48.48
CA GLU A 351 -163.45 57.98 49.53
C GLU A 351 -162.88 58.63 50.82
N HIS A 352 -162.30 59.82 50.69
CA HIS A 352 -161.94 60.71 51.79
C HIS A 352 -163.19 61.45 52.31
N SER A 353 -164.15 61.90 51.48
CA SER A 353 -165.43 62.38 52.05
C SER A 353 -166.22 61.29 52.80
N ALA A 354 -165.93 60.00 52.60
CA ALA A 354 -166.43 58.92 53.46
C ALA A 354 -165.53 58.66 54.70
N PHE A 355 -164.22 58.46 54.52
CA PHE A 355 -163.32 58.01 55.61
C PHE A 355 -162.57 59.14 56.32
N LYS A 356 -162.33 60.28 55.66
CA LYS A 356 -162.13 61.56 56.35
C LYS A 356 -163.41 61.89 57.12
N SER A 357 -164.66 61.78 56.65
CA SER A 357 -165.88 61.95 57.53
C SER A 357 -166.04 60.99 58.74
N ARG A 358 -165.08 60.08 58.99
CA ARG A 358 -164.78 59.51 60.32
C ARG A 358 -163.51 60.06 60.95
N ARG A 359 -162.36 60.04 60.26
CA ARG A 359 -161.10 60.64 60.75
C ARG A 359 -161.19 62.16 60.92
N ASP A 360 -162.30 62.78 60.55
CA ASP A 360 -162.67 64.18 60.68
C ASP A 360 -163.81 64.38 61.68
N ARG A 361 -164.39 63.29 62.19
CA ARG A 361 -164.93 63.27 63.55
C ARG A 361 -163.82 63.21 64.62
N ASP A 362 -162.55 63.11 64.21
CA ASP A 362 -161.36 63.26 65.06
C ASP A 362 -160.41 64.39 64.60
N ARG A 363 -160.44 64.76 63.30
CA ARG A 363 -159.46 65.64 62.65
C ARG A 363 -160.06 66.70 61.72
N GLU A 364 -161.39 66.88 61.73
CA GLU A 364 -162.12 68.14 61.61
C GLU A 364 -162.97 68.40 62.88
N GLU A 365 -163.10 67.43 63.78
CA GLU A 365 -163.07 67.68 65.22
C GLU A 365 -161.63 67.93 65.72
N GLY A 366 -160.65 67.87 64.82
CA GLY A 366 -159.30 68.40 65.03
C GLY A 366 -159.06 69.66 64.20
N LEU A 367 -159.22 69.63 62.87
CA LEU A 367 -159.02 70.78 61.97
C LEU A 367 -160.24 71.70 61.90
N ALA A 368 -161.46 71.32 61.55
CA ALA A 368 -162.63 72.18 61.82
C ALA A 368 -162.99 72.33 63.32
N ARG A 369 -162.22 71.78 64.29
CA ARG A 369 -162.10 72.38 65.63
C ARG A 369 -161.02 73.43 65.63
N LEU A 370 -159.81 73.22 65.12
CA LEU A 370 -158.75 74.25 64.97
C LEU A 370 -159.03 75.33 63.92
N GLU A 371 -160.14 75.25 63.18
CA GLU A 371 -160.52 76.09 62.05
C GLU A 371 -161.91 76.67 62.29
N ARG A 372 -162.84 75.97 62.98
CA ARG A 372 -163.83 76.71 63.79
C ARG A 372 -163.19 77.38 65.00
N VAL A 373 -162.01 77.00 65.46
CA VAL A 373 -161.17 77.70 66.47
C VAL A 373 -159.97 78.38 65.82
N ALA A 374 -159.87 78.48 64.48
CA ALA A 374 -159.10 79.55 63.82
C ALA A 374 -159.99 80.56 63.11
N GLU A 375 -161.29 80.29 62.97
CA GLU A 375 -162.34 81.24 62.66
C GLU A 375 -163.04 81.73 63.93
N GLN A 376 -163.15 80.94 65.01
CA GLN A 376 -163.36 81.47 66.36
C GLN A 376 -162.08 81.95 67.02
N LEU A 377 -160.85 81.56 66.63
CA LEU A 377 -159.65 82.39 66.90
C LEU A 377 -159.31 83.32 65.73
N ALA A 378 -160.21 83.56 64.78
CA ALA A 378 -160.17 84.79 64.00
C ALA A 378 -161.32 85.72 64.40
N SER A 379 -162.43 85.23 64.92
CA SER A 379 -163.42 86.04 65.64
C SER A 379 -162.83 86.43 66.98
N ILE A 380 -162.45 85.50 67.84
CA ILE A 380 -161.79 85.80 69.12
C ILE A 380 -160.37 86.34 68.93
N ARG A 381 -159.65 86.24 67.79
CA ARG A 381 -158.46 87.11 67.57
C ARG A 381 -158.76 88.44 66.89
N ARG A 382 -159.85 88.62 66.14
CA ARG A 382 -160.30 89.97 65.77
C ARG A 382 -160.82 90.65 67.02
N GLU A 383 -161.84 90.11 67.69
CA GLU A 383 -162.31 90.57 69.00
C GLU A 383 -161.20 90.71 70.05
N ARG A 384 -160.27 89.74 70.23
CA ARG A 384 -159.13 89.92 71.17
C ARG A 384 -158.12 90.91 70.65
N ASP A 385 -157.79 90.96 69.36
CA ASP A 385 -156.74 91.89 68.85
C ASP A 385 -157.30 93.27 68.49
N ASP A 386 -158.61 93.44 68.47
CA ASP A 386 -159.38 94.69 68.51
C ASP A 386 -159.56 95.12 69.98
N LEU A 387 -159.82 94.20 70.92
CA LEU A 387 -159.75 94.48 72.36
C LEU A 387 -158.31 94.70 72.84
N PHE A 388 -157.30 94.14 72.18
CA PHE A 388 -155.88 94.29 72.51
C PHE A 388 -155.26 95.43 71.71
N GLN A 389 -155.81 95.81 70.55
CA GLN A 389 -155.63 97.16 70.03
C GLN A 389 -156.30 98.19 70.93
N THR A 390 -157.51 97.96 71.46
CA THR A 390 -158.18 98.90 72.39
C THR A 390 -157.45 98.98 73.74
N LEU A 391 -156.97 97.84 74.28
CA LEU A 391 -156.13 97.78 75.48
C LEU A 391 -154.70 98.26 75.23
N GLN A 392 -154.13 98.14 74.03
CA GLN A 392 -152.87 98.80 73.70
C GLN A 392 -153.04 100.26 73.32
N GLN A 393 -154.20 100.72 72.86
CA GLN A 393 -154.50 102.14 72.65
C GLN A 393 -154.60 102.82 74.02
N THR A 394 -155.42 102.28 74.92
CA THR A 394 -155.51 102.74 76.31
C THR A 394 -154.22 102.53 77.10
N ARG A 395 -153.36 101.56 76.77
CA ARG A 395 -152.00 101.41 77.35
C ARG A 395 -150.95 102.34 76.71
N ARG A 396 -151.06 102.68 75.42
CA ARG A 396 -150.29 103.76 74.78
C ARG A 396 -150.63 105.09 75.48
N GLU A 397 -151.91 105.33 75.73
CA GLU A 397 -152.43 106.50 76.44
C GLU A 397 -152.01 106.50 77.92
N PHE A 398 -152.07 105.37 78.63
CA PHE A 398 -151.65 105.30 80.03
C PHE A 398 -150.13 105.39 80.24
N GLU A 399 -149.30 104.73 79.42
CA GLU A 399 -147.83 104.85 79.56
C GLU A 399 -147.30 106.21 79.05
N THR A 400 -147.97 106.86 78.09
CA THR A 400 -147.64 108.27 77.74
C THR A 400 -148.12 109.27 78.79
N PHE A 401 -149.17 108.96 79.55
CA PHE A 401 -149.57 109.73 80.75
C PHE A 401 -148.64 109.49 81.95
N LYS A 402 -148.17 108.25 82.13
CA LYS A 402 -147.36 107.82 83.27
C LYS A 402 -145.89 108.24 83.15
N ASN A 403 -145.28 108.14 81.96
CA ASN A 403 -143.88 108.54 81.79
C ASN A 403 -143.70 110.06 81.66
N ARG A 404 -144.72 110.79 81.16
CA ARG A 404 -144.83 112.26 81.36
C ARG A 404 -144.84 112.67 82.85
N ARG A 405 -145.23 111.76 83.74
CA ARG A 405 -145.21 111.93 85.21
C ARG A 405 -143.95 111.33 85.87
N PHE A 406 -143.08 110.70 85.09
CA PHE A 406 -141.75 110.25 85.49
C PHE A 406 -140.68 111.27 85.09
N ASP A 407 -140.86 111.93 83.93
CA ASP A 407 -140.19 113.18 83.54
C ASP A 407 -140.25 114.23 84.67
N GLU A 408 -141.38 114.29 85.39
CA GLU A 408 -141.58 115.17 86.55
C GLU A 408 -140.92 114.64 87.84
N ASN A 409 -140.92 113.31 88.07
CA ASN A 409 -140.46 112.72 89.32
C ASN A 409 -138.94 112.48 89.39
N GLU A 410 -138.24 112.15 88.30
CA GLU A 410 -136.77 112.05 88.37
C GLU A 410 -136.12 113.46 88.33
N ALA A 411 -136.77 114.42 87.66
CA ALA A 411 -136.49 115.85 87.83
C ALA A 411 -136.76 116.36 89.28
N GLN A 412 -137.54 115.62 90.06
CA GLN A 412 -137.74 115.78 91.52
C GLN A 412 -136.90 114.80 92.38
N GLY A 413 -136.22 113.82 91.76
CA GLY A 413 -135.33 112.82 92.38
C GLY A 413 -133.91 113.32 92.68
N ASN A 414 -133.57 114.49 92.14
CA ASN A 414 -132.85 115.60 92.81
C ASN A 414 -131.37 115.38 93.24
N ARG A 415 -130.62 116.49 93.34
CA ARG A 415 -130.52 117.40 94.50
C ARG A 415 -130.48 116.74 95.89
N GLU A 416 -131.15 115.61 96.16
CA GLU A 416 -130.85 114.77 97.33
C GLU A 416 -129.47 114.10 97.20
N ARG A 417 -129.10 113.59 96.02
CA ARG A 417 -127.77 112.97 95.82
C ARG A 417 -126.64 113.98 95.80
N GLU A 418 -126.90 115.22 95.37
CA GLU A 418 -125.97 116.34 95.55
C GLU A 418 -125.82 116.74 97.03
N LEU A 419 -126.87 116.61 97.85
CA LEU A 419 -126.81 116.91 99.28
C LEU A 419 -126.16 115.80 100.13
N ARG A 420 -126.30 114.51 99.77
CA ARG A 420 -125.86 113.41 100.66
C ARG A 420 -124.34 113.21 100.77
N SER A 421 -123.57 113.25 99.68
CA SER A 421 -122.12 112.96 99.74
C SER A 421 -121.24 114.22 99.94
N ILE A 422 -121.86 115.40 100.03
CA ILE A 422 -121.25 116.56 100.70
C ILE A 422 -120.94 116.24 102.18
N ILE A 423 -121.59 115.24 102.77
CA ILE A 423 -121.30 114.72 104.12
C ILE A 423 -120.02 113.85 104.15
N ASP A 424 -119.71 113.09 103.11
CA ASP A 424 -118.50 112.24 103.08
C ASP A 424 -117.21 113.06 102.99
N ARG A 425 -117.30 114.30 102.48
CA ARG A 425 -116.23 115.30 102.59
C ARG A 425 -115.90 115.71 104.04
N LEU A 426 -116.67 115.24 105.04
CA LEU A 426 -116.58 115.70 106.43
C LEU A 426 -116.25 114.60 107.46
N GLN A 427 -116.32 113.30 107.13
CA GLN A 427 -116.32 112.24 108.18
C GLN A 427 -115.00 111.52 108.51
N SER A 428 -114.03 111.38 107.61
CA SER A 428 -112.83 110.53 107.86
C SER A 428 -111.47 111.13 107.48
N ALA A 429 -111.34 112.45 107.59
CA ALA A 429 -110.08 112.99 108.10
C ALA A 429 -109.98 112.63 109.60
N ARG A 430 -108.78 112.30 110.10
CA ARG A 430 -108.49 111.61 111.39
C ARG A 430 -108.67 110.07 111.25
N ARG A 431 -107.68 109.17 111.44
CA ARG A 431 -106.41 109.13 112.25
C ARG A 431 -106.69 109.09 113.76
N PRO A 432 -105.96 108.35 114.61
CA PRO A 432 -105.28 107.03 114.51
C PRO A 432 -105.98 106.06 115.52
N PRO A 433 -105.37 105.15 116.32
CA PRO A 433 -104.00 104.59 116.39
C PRO A 433 -103.93 103.05 116.58
N GLU A 434 -102.71 102.57 116.89
CA GLU A 434 -102.36 101.31 117.56
C GLU A 434 -102.56 99.99 116.76
N GLN A 435 -101.61 99.05 116.75
CA GLN A 435 -100.30 98.94 117.45
C GLN A 435 -99.15 98.72 116.46
#